data_AF-A0A256XTC1-F1
#
_entry.id   AF-A0A256XTC1-F1
#
_cell.length_a   1.000
_cell.length_b   1.000
_cell.length_c   1.000
_cell.angle_alpha   90.00
_cell.angle_beta   90.00
_cell.angle_gamma   90.00
#
_symmetry.space_group_name_H-M   'P 1'
#
loop_
_entity.id
_entity.type
_entity.pdbx_description
1 polymer ?
#
loop_
_entity_poly.entity_id
_entity_poly.type
_entity_poly.pdbx_seq_one_letter_code
_entity_poly.pdbx_strand_id
1 'polypeptide(L)' 'MGDLQGSSVRVSRLKNPITLHKGLKLSFMLADKSPGKYVLVFHNAFFEIVKKGDVVLADDRKISLGL' A
#
# COMPACT_ATOMS: atom_id res chain seq x y z
N MET A 1 -23.06 -17.89 15.35
CA MET A 1 -22.98 -16.71 14.46
C MET A 1 -21.51 -16.52 14.09
N GLY A 2 -21.22 -16.24 12.82
CA GLY A 2 -19.85 -16.02 12.33
C GLY A 2 -19.69 -14.61 11.79
N ASP A 3 -18.50 -14.05 11.96
CA ASP A 3 -18.12 -12.76 11.39
C ASP A 3 -17.40 -12.97 10.06
N LEU A 4 -17.80 -12.21 9.03
CA LEU A 4 -17.23 -12.33 7.69
C LEU A 4 -16.07 -11.35 7.54
N GLN A 5 -14.99 -11.80 6.91
CA GLN A 5 -13.76 -11.01 6.76
C GLN A 5 -13.95 -9.68 6.00
N GLY A 6 -14.94 -9.60 5.10
CA GLY A 6 -15.18 -8.41 4.27
C GLY A 6 -14.08 -8.16 3.22
N SER A 7 -14.20 -7.03 2.51
CA SER A 7 -13.20 -6.59 1.52
C SER A 7 -12.00 -5.95 2.20
N SER A 8 -10.79 -6.22 1.69
CA SER A 8 -9.57 -5.55 2.17
C SER A 8 -8.56 -5.35 1.05
N VAL A 9 -7.84 -4.23 1.10
CA VAL A 9 -6.67 -3.96 0.25
C VAL A 9 -5.42 -4.17 1.09
N ARG A 10 -4.50 -5.02 0.62
CA ARG A 10 -3.27 -5.36 1.33
C ARG A 10 -2.06 -5.16 0.42
N VAL A 11 -0.94 -4.76 1.02
CA VAL A 11 0.35 -4.76 0.33
C VAL A 11 0.85 -6.18 0.13
N SER A 12 1.63 -6.40 -0.91
CA SER A 12 2.29 -7.69 -1.11
C SER A 12 3.26 -8.01 0.01
N ARG A 13 3.60 -9.29 0.15
CA ARG A 13 4.72 -9.70 1.00
C ARG A 13 5.99 -8.95 0.57
N LEU A 14 6.56 -8.21 1.50
CA LEU A 14 7.86 -7.55 1.29
C LEU A 14 8.95 -8.61 1.43
N LYS A 15 9.93 -8.61 0.52
CA LYS A 15 11.09 -9.51 0.62
C LYS A 15 11.94 -9.16 1.85
N ASN A 16 12.15 -7.86 2.06
CA ASN A 16 12.81 -7.30 3.22
C ASN A 16 11.92 -6.18 3.82
N PRO A 17 11.93 -5.94 5.14
CA PRO A 17 11.26 -4.80 5.73
C PRO A 17 11.71 -3.48 5.08
N ILE A 18 10.79 -2.54 4.91
CA ILE A 18 11.09 -1.19 4.42
C ILE A 18 11.10 -0.25 5.63
N THR A 19 12.27 0.33 5.92
CA THR A 19 12.38 1.38 6.93
C THR A 19 11.91 2.70 6.34
N LEU A 20 10.93 3.33 6.98
CA LEU A 20 10.38 4.61 6.57
C LEU A 20 11.08 5.76 7.30
N HIS A 21 11.46 6.79 6.55
CA HIS A 21 11.96 8.05 7.10
C HIS A 21 11.14 9.20 6.52
N LYS A 22 10.98 10.30 7.28
CA LYS A 22 10.27 11.48 6.78
C LYS A 22 10.91 12.00 5.48
N GLY A 23 10.10 12.30 4.48
CA GLY A 23 10.54 12.76 3.16
C GLY A 23 10.95 11.65 2.19
N LEU A 24 10.96 10.37 2.62
CA LEU A 24 11.14 9.24 1.71
C LEU A 24 9.98 9.20 0.70
N LYS A 25 10.32 9.09 -0.58
CA LYS A 25 9.34 8.85 -1.64
C LYS A 25 9.18 7.35 -1.85
N LEU A 26 7.95 6.87 -1.77
CA LEU A 26 7.57 5.50 -2.09
C LEU A 26 6.72 5.49 -3.35
N SER A 27 6.82 4.41 -4.12
CA SER A 27 5.99 4.18 -5.29
C SER A 27 5.19 2.91 -5.10
N PHE A 28 3.88 3.01 -5.30
CA PHE A 28 2.99 1.87 -5.39
C PHE A 28 2.99 1.33 -6.81
N MET A 29 2.95 0.00 -6.96
CA MET A 29 2.90 -0.63 -8.28
C MET A 29 1.90 -1.79 -8.29
N LEU A 30 1.15 -1.90 -9.38
CA LEU A 30 0.37 -3.08 -9.71
C LEU A 30 1.26 -4.03 -10.51
N ALA A 31 1.78 -5.08 -9.87
CA ALA A 31 2.59 -6.11 -10.52
C ALA A 31 2.65 -7.37 -9.65
N ASP A 32 2.85 -8.54 -10.26
CA ASP A 32 2.98 -9.82 -9.57
C ASP A 32 4.31 -9.99 -8.82
N LYS A 33 5.34 -9.21 -9.20
CA LYS A 33 6.67 -9.20 -8.56
C LYS A 33 7.22 -7.79 -8.47
N SER A 34 7.75 -7.44 -7.29
CA SER A 34 8.45 -6.17 -7.07
C SER A 34 9.94 -6.33 -7.41
N PRO A 35 10.53 -5.43 -8.20
CA PRO A 35 11.98 -5.36 -8.37
C PRO A 35 12.71 -4.79 -7.13
N GLY A 36 12.02 -4.63 -6.00
CA GLY A 36 12.61 -4.28 -4.70
C GLY A 36 12.47 -2.81 -4.29
N LYS A 37 12.10 -1.92 -5.22
CA LYS A 37 11.89 -0.48 -4.95
C LYS A 37 10.42 -0.05 -4.84
N TYR A 38 9.49 -0.98 -5.00
CA TYR A 38 8.05 -0.69 -5.04
C TYR A 38 7.30 -1.47 -3.99
N VAL A 39 6.29 -0.82 -3.40
CA VAL A 39 5.28 -1.48 -2.57
C VAL A 39 4.19 -1.96 -3.53
N LEU A 40 4.00 -3.27 -3.66
CA LEU A 40 2.96 -3.77 -4.56
C LEU A 40 1.60 -3.74 -3.88
N VAL A 41 0.59 -3.32 -4.64
CA VAL A 41 -0.82 -3.35 -4.23
C VAL A 41 -1.58 -4.14 -5.28
N PHE A 42 -2.15 -5.28 -4.90
CA PHE A 42 -2.84 -6.21 -5.80
C PHE A 42 -4.32 -5.86 -5.99
N HIS A 43 -4.63 -4.58 -6.22
CA HIS A 43 -6.00 -4.14 -6.37
C HIS A 43 -6.09 -3.00 -7.37
N ASN A 44 -6.59 -3.27 -8.58
CA ASN A 44 -6.65 -2.27 -9.67
C ASN A 44 -7.40 -1.01 -9.23
N ALA A 45 -8.51 -1.17 -8.51
CA ALA A 45 -9.31 -0.04 -8.06
C ALA A 45 -8.53 0.95 -7.16
N PHE A 46 -7.46 0.49 -6.49
CA PHE A 46 -6.59 1.40 -5.74
C PHE A 46 -5.99 2.46 -6.67
N PHE A 47 -5.51 2.06 -7.85
CA PHE A 47 -4.87 2.96 -8.81
C PHE A 47 -5.88 3.79 -9.61
N GLU A 48 -7.14 3.37 -9.69
CA GLU A 48 -8.21 4.11 -10.38
C GLU A 48 -8.83 5.19 -9.49
N ILE A 49 -8.90 4.96 -8.18
CA ILE A 49 -9.61 5.83 -7.24
C ILE A 49 -8.68 6.88 -6.62
N VAL A 50 -7.42 6.51 -6.37
CA VAL A 50 -6.44 7.35 -5.66
C VAL A 50 -5.96 8.50 -6.55
N LYS A 51 -5.99 9.72 -6.01
CA LYS A 51 -5.62 10.96 -6.69
C LYS A 51 -4.52 11.71 -5.93
N LYS A 52 -3.89 12.67 -6.62
CA LYS A 52 -2.94 13.58 -5.99
C LYS A 52 -3.62 14.38 -4.88
N GLY A 53 -2.97 14.49 -3.72
CA GLY A 53 -3.51 15.12 -2.53
C GLY A 53 -4.20 14.15 -1.56
N ASP A 54 -4.46 12.90 -1.98
CA ASP A 54 -4.97 11.88 -1.08
C ASP A 54 -3.89 11.40 -0.08
N VAL A 55 -4.36 10.78 0.99
CA VAL A 55 -3.50 10.17 2.01
C VAL A 55 -3.79 8.67 2.09
N VAL A 56 -2.75 7.87 1.90
CA VAL A 56 -2.81 6.42 2.09
C VAL A 56 -2.43 6.11 3.54
N LEU A 57 -3.31 5.38 4.23
CA LEU A 57 -3.11 4.93 5.61
C LEU A 57 -2.68 3.46 5.61
N ALA A 58 -1.59 3.16 6.32
CA ALA A 58 -1.04 1.81 6.43
C ALA A 58 -0.74 1.45 7.89
N ASP A 59 -0.63 0.14 8.17
CA ASP A 59 -0.37 -0.41 9.52
C ASP A 59 -1.34 0.16 10.57
N ASP A 60 -2.64 -0.03 10.35
CA ASP A 60 -3.71 0.45 11.23
C ASP A 60 -3.62 1.96 11.54
N ARG A 61 -3.31 2.76 10.52
CA ARG A 61 -3.16 4.24 10.55
C ARG A 61 -1.92 4.75 11.28
N LYS A 62 -0.99 3.89 11.69
CA LYS A 62 0.31 4.33 12.25
C LYS A 62 1.18 5.02 11.21
N ILE A 63 0.97 4.71 9.93
CA ILE A 63 1.71 5.27 8.80
C ILE A 63 0.72 6.04 7.93
N SER A 64 1.09 7.28 7.58
CA SER A 64 0.37 8.14 6.64
C SER A 64 1.30 8.55 5.49
N LEU A 65 0.89 8.26 4.26
CA LEU A 65 1.65 8.55 3.04
C LEU A 65 0.82 9.50 2.18
N GLY A 66 1.25 10.77 2.07
CA GLY A 66 0.64 11.73 1.16
C GLY A 66 1.12 11.54 -0.28
N LEU A 67 0.22 11.70 -1.25
CA LEU A 67 0.45 11.50 -2.68
C LEU A 67 0.50 12.79 -3.50
#